data_AF-A0A919AL44-F1
#
_entry.id   AF-A0A919AL44-F1
#
_cell.length_a   1.000
_cell.length_b   1.000
_cell.length_c   1.000
_cell.angle_alpha   90.00
_cell.angle_beta   90.00
_cell.angle_gamma   90.00
#
_symmetry.space_group_name_H-M   'P 1'
#
loop_
_entity.id
_entity.type
_entity.pdbx_description
1 polymer ?
#
loop_
_entity_poly.entity_id
_entity_poly.type
_entity_poly.pdbx_seq_one_letter_code
_entity_poly.pdbx_strand_id
1 'polypeptide(L)'
;MTKKGVLIIGVLFLLYGGMRLIVGSLLLGQEIGLYTFDIFAGPLDEVAQFMSDKSDSSIVAFSSTGYLFYLWIMGAALVFGAVAILRDKDIGEKAVGVFLVLWFLLFANFQTINPKILHLAVCAVLLALVMWLRRRQPVTGNAV
;
A
#
# COMPACT_ATOMS: atom_id res chain seq x y z
N MET A 1 6.73 24.22 12.26
CA MET A 1 6.77 23.59 10.90
C MET A 1 6.44 22.09 10.90
N THR A 2 6.65 21.39 12.02
CA THR A 2 6.55 19.92 12.18
C THR A 2 5.18 19.30 11.90
N LYS A 3 4.06 19.95 12.31
CA LYS A 3 2.71 19.42 12.06
C LYS A 3 2.29 19.45 10.58
N LYS A 4 2.71 20.45 9.82
CA LYS A 4 2.38 20.57 8.38
C LYS A 4 3.01 19.43 7.57
N GLY A 5 4.24 19.04 7.90
CA GLY A 5 4.93 17.93 7.23
C GLY A 5 4.23 16.59 7.44
N VAL A 6 3.83 16.26 8.67
CA VAL A 6 3.07 15.02 8.96
C VAL A 6 1.74 15.01 8.22
N LEU A 7 1.06 16.16 8.13
CA LEU A 7 -0.23 16.28 7.45
C LEU A 7 -0.08 16.08 5.92
N ILE A 8 0.93 16.69 5.30
CA ILE A 8 1.23 16.49 3.88
C ILE A 8 1.52 15.02 3.58
N ILE A 9 2.38 14.37 4.38
CA ILE A 9 2.73 12.97 4.17
C ILE A 9 1.50 12.06 4.38
N GLY A 10 0.68 12.34 5.41
CA GLY A 10 -0.57 11.64 5.64
C GLY A 10 -1.54 11.75 4.46
N VAL A 11 -1.68 12.93 3.85
CA VAL A 11 -2.51 13.13 2.66
C VAL A 11 -1.95 12.38 1.45
N LEU A 12 -0.62 12.41 1.25
CA LEU A 12 0.02 11.67 0.16
C LEU A 12 -0.22 10.16 0.28
N PHE A 13 -0.07 9.60 1.48
CA PHE A 13 -0.39 8.19 1.73
C PHE A 13 -1.88 7.89 1.54
N LEU A 14 -2.76 8.82 1.93
CA LEU A 14 -4.21 8.65 1.77
C LEU A 14 -4.61 8.63 0.30
N LEU A 15 -4.10 9.56 -0.51
CA LEU A 15 -4.38 9.61 -1.95
C LEU A 15 -3.85 8.36 -2.65
N TYR A 16 -2.62 7.97 -2.34
CA TYR A 16 -2.00 6.80 -2.94
C TYR A 16 -2.70 5.49 -2.54
N GLY A 17 -3.01 5.31 -1.26
CA GLY A 17 -3.77 4.17 -0.76
C GLY A 17 -5.20 4.14 -1.29
N GLY A 18 -5.85 5.30 -1.37
CA GLY A 18 -7.21 5.44 -1.88
C GLY A 18 -7.31 5.02 -3.34
N MET A 19 -6.38 5.48 -4.19
CA MET A 19 -6.31 5.03 -5.59
C MET A 19 -6.13 3.51 -5.69
N ARG A 20 -5.27 2.92 -4.85
CA ARG A 20 -5.08 1.46 -4.80
C ARG A 20 -6.35 0.72 -4.39
N LEU A 21 -7.08 1.22 -3.39
CA LEU A 21 -8.33 0.61 -2.99
C LEU A 21 -9.39 0.71 -4.07
N ILE A 22 -9.55 1.87 -4.70
CA ILE A 22 -10.56 2.08 -5.75
C ILE A 22 -10.26 1.17 -6.93
N VAL A 23 -9.07 1.27 -7.51
CA VAL A 23 -8.68 0.47 -8.67
C VAL A 23 -8.65 -1.03 -8.32
N GLY A 24 -8.11 -1.39 -7.16
CA GLY A 24 -8.08 -2.77 -6.70
C GLY A 24 -9.49 -3.36 -6.49
N SER A 25 -10.43 -2.59 -5.95
CA SER A 25 -11.82 -3.04 -5.78
C SER A 25 -12.53 -3.22 -7.11
N LEU A 26 -12.29 -2.33 -8.08
CA LEU A 26 -12.87 -2.43 -9.42
C LEU A 26 -12.33 -3.64 -10.17
N LEU A 27 -11.01 -3.84 -10.17
CA LEU A 27 -10.37 -5.00 -10.80
C LEU A 27 -10.81 -6.30 -10.14
N LEU A 28 -10.82 -6.36 -8.81
CA LEU A 28 -11.24 -7.55 -8.07
C LEU A 28 -12.72 -7.85 -8.32
N GLY A 29 -13.58 -6.83 -8.28
CA GLY A 29 -15.00 -6.96 -8.58
C GLY A 29 -15.27 -7.49 -9.98
N GLN A 30 -14.46 -7.09 -10.96
CA GLN A 30 -14.55 -7.64 -12.31
C GLN A 30 -14.05 -9.08 -12.41
N GLU A 31 -12.93 -9.39 -11.78
CA GLU A 31 -12.35 -10.74 -11.75
C GLU A 31 -13.31 -11.77 -11.15
N ILE A 32 -14.06 -11.40 -10.10
CA ILE A 32 -15.06 -12.28 -9.47
C ILE A 32 -16.43 -12.24 -10.16
N GLY A 33 -16.57 -11.49 -11.25
CA GLY A 33 -17.79 -11.42 -12.06
C GLY A 33 -18.92 -10.57 -11.48
N LEU A 34 -18.65 -9.63 -10.57
CA LEU A 34 -19.68 -8.70 -10.08
C LEU A 34 -20.08 -7.67 -11.14
N TYR A 35 -19.14 -7.19 -11.94
CA TYR A 35 -19.35 -6.20 -12.99
C TYR A 35 -18.40 -6.46 -14.17
N THR A 36 -18.75 -6.02 -15.37
CA THR A 36 -17.87 -6.17 -16.55
C THR A 36 -17.66 -4.81 -17.19
N PHE A 37 -16.42 -4.34 -17.18
CA PHE A 37 -15.99 -3.13 -17.88
C PHE A 37 -14.88 -3.46 -18.86
N ASP A 38 -15.07 -3.09 -20.13
CA ASP A 38 -14.08 -3.36 -21.19
C ASP A 38 -12.72 -2.70 -20.91
N ILE A 39 -12.70 -1.56 -20.22
CA ILE A 39 -11.48 -0.83 -19.85
C ILE A 39 -10.56 -1.62 -18.89
N PHE A 40 -11.09 -2.62 -18.19
CA PHE A 40 -10.32 -3.41 -17.22
C PHE A 40 -9.94 -4.79 -17.74
N ALA A 41 -10.42 -5.20 -18.93
CA ALA A 41 -10.02 -6.46 -19.55
C ALA A 41 -8.51 -6.54 -19.81
N GLY A 42 -7.93 -5.50 -20.43
CA GLY A 42 -6.48 -5.42 -20.67
C GLY A 42 -5.64 -5.50 -19.38
N PRO A 43 -5.93 -4.68 -18.34
CA PRO A 43 -5.26 -4.78 -17.05
C PRO A 43 -5.38 -6.15 -16.36
N LEU A 44 -6.52 -6.85 -16.50
CA LEU A 44 -6.70 -8.19 -15.94
C LEU A 44 -5.88 -9.23 -16.72
N ASP A 45 -5.84 -9.13 -18.05
CA ASP A 45 -5.00 -9.98 -18.90
C ASP A 45 -3.52 -9.80 -18.59
N GLU A 46 -3.05 -8.56 -18.39
CA GLU A 46 -1.67 -8.28 -17.95
C GLU A 46 -1.35 -8.93 -16.60
N VAL A 47 -2.29 -8.90 -15.64
CA VAL A 47 -2.13 -9.57 -14.35
C VAL A 47 -2.09 -11.08 -14.53
N ALA A 48 -3.00 -11.65 -15.31
CA ALA A 48 -3.04 -13.09 -15.58
C ALA A 48 -1.75 -13.56 -16.27
N GLN A 49 -1.26 -12.82 -17.26
CA GLN A 49 0.01 -13.10 -17.94
C GLN A 49 1.19 -13.01 -16.96
N PHE A 50 1.27 -11.95 -16.15
CA PHE A 50 2.32 -11.83 -15.13
C PHE A 50 2.31 -13.01 -14.16
N MET A 51 1.13 -13.46 -13.74
CA MET A 51 0.98 -14.61 -12.85
C MET A 51 1.39 -15.92 -13.52
N SER A 52 1.05 -16.11 -14.80
CA SER A 52 1.48 -17.26 -15.59
C SER A 52 3.00 -17.29 -15.74
N ASP A 53 3.60 -16.17 -16.16
CA ASP A 53 5.05 -16.03 -16.39
C ASP A 53 5.87 -16.19 -15.10
N LYS A 54 5.27 -15.90 -13.94
CA LYS A 54 5.93 -15.98 -12.64
C LYS A 54 5.55 -17.21 -11.82
N SER A 55 4.65 -18.06 -12.30
CA SER A 55 4.22 -19.27 -11.58
C SER A 55 5.40 -20.16 -11.19
N ASP A 56 6.32 -20.43 -12.14
CA ASP A 56 7.49 -21.29 -11.95
C ASP A 56 8.64 -20.68 -11.12
N SER A 57 8.67 -19.35 -10.99
CA SER A 57 9.74 -18.63 -10.25
C SER A 57 9.28 -18.05 -8.92
N SER A 58 7.99 -18.18 -8.61
CA SER A 58 7.40 -17.66 -7.37
C SER A 58 7.56 -18.65 -6.21
N ILE A 59 7.82 -18.12 -5.00
CA ILE A 59 7.88 -18.94 -3.77
C ILE A 59 6.49 -19.51 -3.44
N VAL A 60 5.46 -18.68 -3.63
CA VAL A 60 4.05 -19.01 -3.48
C VAL A 60 3.34 -18.65 -4.78
N ALA A 61 2.76 -19.66 -5.42
CA ALA A 61 1.91 -19.48 -6.59
C ALA A 61 0.59 -18.83 -6.17
N PHE A 62 0.40 -17.57 -6.54
CA PHE A 62 -0.89 -16.89 -6.38
C PHE A 62 -1.77 -17.14 -7.60
N SER A 63 -3.09 -17.14 -7.41
CA SER A 63 -4.03 -16.90 -8.51
C SER A 63 -4.13 -15.40 -8.80
N SER A 64 -4.63 -15.03 -9.98
CA SER A 64 -4.91 -13.62 -10.34
C SER A 64 -5.78 -12.94 -9.28
N THR A 65 -6.85 -13.61 -8.84
CA THR A 65 -7.72 -13.13 -7.76
C THR A 65 -6.98 -12.97 -6.44
N GLY A 66 -6.14 -13.94 -6.06
CA GLY A 66 -5.37 -13.89 -4.81
C GLY A 66 -4.35 -12.75 -4.81
N TYR A 67 -3.70 -12.49 -5.95
CA TYR A 67 -2.80 -11.36 -6.13
C TYR A 67 -3.54 -10.02 -6.05
N LEU A 68 -4.68 -9.88 -6.73
CA LEU A 68 -5.51 -8.66 -6.66
C LEU A 68 -6.01 -8.41 -5.23
N PHE A 69 -6.44 -9.45 -4.53
CA PHE A 69 -6.87 -9.34 -3.14
C PHE A 69 -5.72 -8.94 -2.21
N TYR A 70 -4.52 -9.46 -2.44
CA TYR A 70 -3.32 -9.06 -1.71
C TYR A 70 -3.01 -7.57 -1.92
N LEU A 71 -3.04 -7.09 -3.17
CA LEU A 71 -2.88 -5.68 -3.50
C LEU A 71 -3.95 -4.80 -2.84
N TRP A 72 -5.18 -5.30 -2.75
CA TRP A 72 -6.28 -4.62 -2.08
C TRP A 72 -6.04 -4.49 -0.57
N ILE A 73 -5.63 -5.58 0.11
CA ILE A 73 -5.26 -5.56 1.54
C ILE A 73 -4.13 -4.56 1.80
N MET A 74 -3.11 -4.53 0.93
CA MET A 74 -2.04 -3.54 1.02
C MET A 74 -2.57 -2.11 0.93
N GLY A 75 -3.48 -1.84 -0.03
CA GLY A 75 -4.16 -0.55 -0.15
C GLY A 75 -4.94 -0.19 1.12
N ALA A 76 -5.68 -1.14 1.67
CA ALA A 76 -6.46 -0.96 2.90
C ALA A 76 -5.56 -0.60 4.09
N ALA A 77 -4.46 -1.34 4.27
CA ALA A 77 -3.49 -1.07 5.33
C ALA A 77 -2.89 0.32 5.22
N LEU A 78 -2.57 0.77 4.00
CA LEU A 78 -2.02 2.10 3.77
C LEU A 78 -3.06 3.20 4.05
N VAL A 79 -4.30 3.05 3.61
CA VAL A 79 -5.38 4.02 3.89
C VAL A 79 -5.65 4.10 5.39
N PHE A 80 -5.77 2.96 6.06
CA PHE A 80 -5.96 2.92 7.51
C PHE A 80 -4.80 3.61 8.23
N GLY A 81 -3.56 3.32 7.82
CA GLY A 81 -2.36 3.96 8.35
C GLY A 81 -2.34 5.48 8.12
N ALA A 82 -2.70 5.92 6.91
CA ALA A 82 -2.78 7.34 6.56
C ALA A 82 -3.83 8.09 7.39
N VAL A 83 -5.03 7.55 7.52
CA VAL A 83 -6.10 8.14 8.35
C VAL A 83 -5.67 8.21 9.82
N ALA A 84 -5.02 7.17 10.33
CA ALA A 84 -4.50 7.16 11.69
C ALA A 84 -3.35 8.17 11.88
N ILE A 85 -2.49 8.38 10.89
CA ILE A 85 -1.46 9.44 10.90
C ILE A 85 -2.11 10.83 10.96
N LEU A 86 -3.15 11.07 10.16
CA LEU A 86 -3.89 12.34 10.13
C LEU A 86 -4.65 12.62 11.43
N ARG A 87 -5.07 11.56 12.16
CA ARG A 87 -5.70 11.65 13.49
C ARG A 87 -4.71 11.66 14.65
N ASP A 88 -3.43 11.83 14.35
CA ASP A 88 -2.33 11.85 15.31
C ASP A 88 -2.21 10.59 16.19
N LYS A 89 -2.63 9.43 15.66
CA LYS A 89 -2.51 8.15 16.37
C LYS A 89 -1.19 7.46 16.05
N ASP A 90 -0.59 6.82 17.05
CA ASP A 90 0.64 6.01 16.95
C ASP A 90 0.44 4.75 16.09
N ILE A 91 -0.79 4.20 16.08
CA ILE A 91 -1.16 3.04 15.27
C ILE A 91 -0.98 3.26 13.77
N GLY A 92 -0.97 4.53 13.31
CA GLY A 92 -0.81 4.85 11.90
C GLY A 92 0.55 4.46 11.36
N GLU A 93 1.62 4.67 12.13
CA GLU A 93 2.97 4.28 11.74
C GLU A 93 3.10 2.75 11.65
N LYS A 94 2.50 2.04 12.61
CA LYS A 94 2.47 0.57 12.63
C LYS A 94 1.74 0.02 11.39
N ALA A 95 0.60 0.60 11.03
CA ALA A 95 -0.17 0.16 9.86
C ALA A 95 0.54 0.44 8.52
N VAL A 96 1.18 1.61 8.37
CA VAL A 96 2.03 1.88 7.19
C VAL A 96 3.24 0.94 7.17
N GLY A 97 3.81 0.59 8.34
CA GLY A 97 4.84 -0.44 8.47
C GLY A 97 4.38 -1.81 7.98
N VAL A 98 3.17 -2.24 8.37
CA VAL A 98 2.55 -3.48 7.86
C VAL A 98 2.42 -3.44 6.33
N PHE A 99 1.98 -2.31 5.76
CA PHE A 99 1.94 -2.13 4.31
C PHE A 99 3.33 -2.33 3.66
N LEU A 100 4.40 -1.77 4.24
CA LEU A 100 5.76 -1.95 3.72
C LEU A 100 6.22 -3.41 3.80
N VAL A 101 5.92 -4.10 4.89
CA VAL A 101 6.24 -5.53 5.06
C VAL A 101 5.49 -6.39 4.04
N LEU A 102 4.18 -6.17 3.87
CA LEU A 102 3.40 -6.88 2.85
C LEU A 102 3.97 -6.63 1.46
N TRP A 103 4.37 -5.40 1.17
CA TRP A 103 4.98 -5.09 -0.12
C TRP A 103 6.33 -5.78 -0.32
N PHE A 104 7.16 -5.80 0.71
CA PHE A 104 8.44 -6.50 0.69
C PHE A 104 8.27 -8.01 0.48
N LEU A 105 7.31 -8.63 1.18
CA LEU A 105 6.98 -10.05 1.01
C LEU A 105 6.53 -10.36 -0.42
N LEU A 106 5.78 -9.45 -1.06
CA LEU A 106 5.37 -9.59 -2.45
C LEU A 106 6.58 -9.58 -3.40
N PHE A 107 7.54 -8.68 -3.18
CA PHE A 107 8.78 -8.63 -3.96
C PHE A 107 9.64 -9.87 -3.77
N ALA A 108 9.79 -10.32 -2.52
CA ALA A 108 10.51 -11.55 -2.20
C ALA A 108 9.84 -12.75 -2.87
N ASN A 109 8.50 -12.80 -2.88
CA ASN A 109 7.74 -13.89 -3.49
C ASN A 109 8.00 -14.02 -4.99
N PHE A 110 7.96 -12.91 -5.72
CA PHE A 110 8.12 -12.90 -7.17
C PHE A 110 9.58 -12.70 -7.63
N GLN A 111 10.52 -12.53 -6.70
CA GLN A 111 11.94 -12.27 -6.95
C GLN A 111 12.17 -11.15 -7.99
N THR A 112 11.30 -10.14 -7.99
CA THR A 112 11.28 -9.12 -9.03
C THR A 112 12.01 -7.86 -8.58
N ILE A 113 13.15 -7.57 -9.21
CA ILE A 113 13.76 -6.24 -9.10
C ILE A 113 13.12 -5.35 -10.17
N ASN A 114 12.04 -4.66 -9.79
CA ASN A 114 11.28 -3.76 -10.66
C ASN A 114 11.51 -2.31 -10.20
N PRO A 115 11.49 -1.28 -11.07
CA PRO A 115 11.45 0.14 -10.67
C PRO A 115 10.39 0.48 -9.61
N LYS A 116 9.38 -0.38 -9.40
CA LYS A 116 8.46 -0.33 -8.25
C LYS A 116 9.17 -0.38 -6.87
N ILE A 117 10.41 -0.88 -6.77
CA ILE A 117 11.24 -0.83 -5.56
C ILE A 117 11.55 0.62 -5.17
N LEU A 118 11.69 1.53 -6.13
CA LEU A 118 11.88 2.95 -5.83
C LEU A 118 10.69 3.52 -5.06
N HIS A 119 9.47 3.10 -5.41
CA HIS A 119 8.27 3.55 -4.71
C HIS A 119 8.21 2.99 -3.28
N LEU A 120 8.66 1.75 -3.07
CA LEU A 120 8.81 1.16 -1.73
C LEU A 120 9.81 1.98 -0.90
N ALA A 121 10.96 2.31 -1.47
CA ALA A 121 11.98 3.14 -0.82
C ALA A 121 11.45 4.53 -0.45
N VAL A 122 10.73 5.19 -1.38
CA VAL A 122 10.08 6.49 -1.11
C VAL A 122 9.07 6.37 0.03
N CYS A 123 8.22 5.34 0.04
CA CYS A 123 7.26 5.13 1.13
C CYS A 123 7.95 4.89 2.48
N ALA A 124 9.06 4.13 2.49
CA ALA A 124 9.85 3.88 3.68
C ALA A 124 10.51 5.18 4.21
N VAL A 125 11.07 6.00 3.31
CA VAL A 125 11.66 7.31 3.67
C VAL A 125 10.58 8.25 4.23
N LEU A 126 9.41 8.31 3.60
CA LEU A 126 8.28 9.12 4.07
C LEU A 126 7.78 8.66 5.45
N LEU A 127 7.70 7.34 5.69
CA LEU A 127 7.36 6.80 7.00
C LEU A 127 8.41 7.19 8.04
N ALA A 128 9.69 7.00 7.75
CA ALA A 128 10.79 7.38 8.63
C ALA A 128 10.76 8.89 8.95
N LEU A 129 10.43 9.72 7.96
CA LEU A 129 10.27 11.16 8.13
C LEU A 129 9.09 11.49 9.05
N VAL A 130 7.95 10.81 8.93
CA VAL A 130 6.81 10.96 9.86
C VAL A 130 7.21 10.60 11.29
N MET A 131 7.86 9.46 11.48
CA MET A 131 8.34 9.00 12.79
C MET A 131 9.32 10.01 13.40
N TRP A 132 10.25 10.52 12.60
CA TRP A 132 11.23 11.52 13.04
C TRP A 132 10.58 12.87 13.37
N LEU A 133 9.65 13.34 12.54
CA LEU A 133 8.91 14.59 12.78
C LEU A 133 8.05 14.51 14.04
N ARG A 134 7.41 13.37 14.31
CA ARG A 134 6.61 13.13 15.52
C ARG A 134 7.45 13.05 16.78
N ARG A 135 8.61 12.37 16.75
CA ARG A 135 9.56 12.35 17.88
C ARG A 135 10.10 13.73 18.26
N ARG A 136 10.11 14.67 17.31
CA ARG A 136 10.52 16.07 17.52
C ARG A 136 9.37 17.00 17.90
N GLN A 137 8.14 16.51 18.01
CA GLN A 137 7.07 17.30 18.61
C GLN A 137 7.33 17.32 20.12
N PRO A 138 7.44 18.51 20.75
CA PRO A 138 7.51 18.57 22.20
C PRO A 138 6.27 17.85 22.74
N VAL A 139 6.47 16.97 23.72
CA VAL A 139 5.39 16.50 24.57
C VAL A 139 4.79 17.76 25.17
N THR A 140 3.68 18.25 24.60
CA THR A 140 2.81 19.17 25.33
C THR A 140 2.27 18.33 26.47
N GLY A 141 3.01 18.37 27.58
CA GLY A 141 2.61 17.79 28.84
C GLY A 141 1.30 18.44 29.23
N ASN A 142 0.21 17.73 29.00
CA ASN A 142 -0.92 17.77 29.90
C ASN A 142 -0.80 16.51 30.75
N ALA A 143 0.14 16.56 31.70
CA ALA A 143 -0.06 15.91 32.97
C ALA A 143 -1.08 16.76 33.72
N VAL A 144 -2.35 16.39 33.62
CA VAL A 144 -3.37 16.65 34.63
C VAL A 144 -4.20 15.38 34.73
#